data_AF-A0A4V3MIG8-F1
#
_entry.id   AF-A0A4V3MIG8-F1
#
_cell.length_a   1.000
_cell.length_b   1.000
_cell.length_c   1.000
_cell.angle_alpha   90.00
_cell.angle_beta   90.00
_cell.angle_gamma   90.00
#
_symmetry.space_group_name_H-M   'P 1'
#
loop_
_entity.id
_entity.type
_entity.pdbx_description
1 polymer ?
#
loop_
_entity_poly.entity_id
_entity_poly.type
_entity_poly.pdbx_seq_one_letter_code
_entity_poly.pdbx_strand_id
1 'polypeptide(L)'
;GSGAAMQGDMVATQSGAIVTAPADGNVLYAGPFRSYGQLLILNAGDGYHVVLAGMSRISVATGQSVLAGEPIGAMGEARVASTSASRNESSTSELYVEFRKDGKPVD
;
A
#
# COMPACT_ATOMS: atom_id res chain seq x y z
N GLY A 1 -24.21 14.35 11.63
CA GLY A 1 -23.22 13.33 11.99
C GLY A 1 -22.47 12.98 10.73
N SER A 2 -21.27 13.52 10.56
CA SER A 2 -20.49 13.30 9.35
C SER A 2 -19.59 12.10 9.59
N GLY A 3 -19.97 10.95 9.04
CA GLY A 3 -19.09 9.79 9.00
C GLY A 3 -17.81 10.22 8.29
N ALA A 4 -16.69 10.12 9.00
CA ALA A 4 -15.38 10.24 8.38
C ALA A 4 -15.31 9.16 7.31
N ALA A 5 -15.54 9.53 6.05
CA ALA A 5 -15.39 8.62 4.94
C ALA A 5 -13.93 8.19 4.95
N MET A 6 -13.71 6.92 5.25
CA MET A 6 -12.41 6.27 5.15
C MET A 6 -12.12 6.17 3.66
N GLN A 7 -11.56 7.23 3.07
CA GLN A 7 -11.33 7.42 1.63
C GLN A 7 -9.98 6.80 1.24
N GLY A 8 -9.82 5.52 1.55
CA GLY A 8 -8.75 4.73 0.95
C GLY A 8 -9.33 3.86 -0.16
N ASP A 9 -8.70 3.90 -1.32
CA ASP A 9 -8.99 3.01 -2.43
C ASP A 9 -8.39 1.63 -2.16
N MET A 10 -9.22 0.62 -2.30
CA MET A 10 -8.78 -0.77 -2.24
C MET A 10 -8.59 -1.27 -3.67
N VAL A 11 -7.32 -1.39 -4.07
CA VAL A 11 -6.97 -1.86 -5.40
C VAL A 11 -6.81 -3.37 -5.35
N ALA A 12 -7.73 -4.09 -6.00
CA ALA A 12 -7.58 -5.53 -6.21
C ALA A 12 -6.40 -5.79 -7.16
N THR A 13 -5.37 -6.44 -6.66
CA THR A 13 -4.16 -6.75 -7.44
C THR A 13 -4.00 -8.25 -7.66
N GLN A 14 -3.19 -8.60 -8.66
CA GLN A 14 -2.78 -9.99 -8.85
C GLN A 14 -1.70 -10.40 -7.84
N SER A 15 -1.65 -11.70 -7.57
CA SER A 15 -0.57 -12.33 -6.81
C SER A 15 0.79 -11.93 -7.38
N GLY A 16 1.69 -11.40 -6.55
CA GLY A 16 3.02 -10.97 -6.97
C GLY A 16 3.09 -9.68 -7.80
N ALA A 17 2.00 -8.90 -7.89
CA ALA A 17 2.01 -7.61 -8.59
C ALA A 17 3.10 -6.67 -8.05
N ILE A 18 3.83 -6.01 -8.95
CA ILE A 18 4.78 -4.95 -8.57
C ILE A 18 3.99 -3.69 -8.27
N VAL A 19 4.28 -3.10 -7.11
CA VAL A 19 3.71 -1.81 -6.70
C VAL A 19 4.75 -0.75 -7.03
N THR A 20 4.36 0.22 -7.84
CA THR A 20 5.19 1.36 -8.23
C THR A 20 4.72 2.64 -7.55
N ALA A 21 5.62 3.60 -7.38
CA ALA A 21 5.28 4.91 -6.86
C ALA A 21 4.28 5.61 -7.80
N PRO A 22 3.13 6.10 -7.29
CA PRO A 22 2.15 6.80 -8.13
C PRO A 22 2.64 8.19 -8.57
N ALA A 23 3.55 8.78 -7.80
CA ALA A 23 4.12 10.11 -8.04
C ALA A 23 5.55 10.17 -7.49
N ASP A 24 6.27 11.21 -7.90
CA ASP A 24 7.59 11.53 -7.35
C ASP A 24 7.47 11.95 -5.89
N GLY A 25 8.39 11.53 -5.05
CA GLY A 25 8.30 11.85 -3.63
C GLY A 25 9.39 11.28 -2.76
N ASN A 26 9.26 11.52 -1.46
CA ASN A 26 10.15 10.97 -0.45
C ASN A 26 9.40 9.97 0.43
N VAL A 27 10.01 8.81 0.65
CA VAL A 27 9.48 7.78 1.53
C VAL A 27 9.59 8.28 2.97
N LEU A 28 8.47 8.63 3.58
CA LEU A 28 8.41 9.01 5.00
C LEU A 28 8.47 7.81 5.92
N TYR A 29 7.96 6.67 5.46
CA TYR A 29 7.98 5.43 6.22
C TYR A 29 7.94 4.23 5.27
N ALA A 30 8.75 3.22 5.56
CA ALA A 30 8.75 1.95 4.86
C ALA A 30 9.08 0.84 5.85
N GLY A 31 8.11 -0.04 6.13
CA GLY A 31 8.35 -1.19 6.98
C GLY A 31 7.11 -2.00 7.34
N PRO A 32 7.28 -3.07 8.12
CA PRO A 32 6.19 -3.90 8.59
C PRO A 32 5.29 -3.12 9.56
N PHE A 33 3.99 -3.14 9.30
CA PHE A 33 2.97 -2.53 10.15
C PHE A 33 1.94 -3.58 10.58
N ARG A 34 1.69 -3.63 11.90
CA ARG A 34 0.85 -4.61 12.62
C ARG A 34 -0.26 -5.22 11.76
N SER A 35 -0.39 -6.55 11.73
CA SER A 35 -1.48 -7.32 11.08
C SER A 35 -1.79 -7.03 9.59
N TYR A 36 -1.33 -5.92 9.02
CA TYR A 36 -1.60 -5.42 7.67
C TYR A 36 -0.43 -5.68 6.70
N GLY A 37 0.65 -6.32 7.17
CA GLY A 37 1.81 -6.64 6.35
C GLY A 37 2.81 -5.48 6.31
N GLN A 38 3.14 -5.00 5.11
CA GLN A 38 4.05 -3.88 4.91
C GLN A 38 3.29 -2.57 4.64
N LEU A 39 3.72 -1.49 5.28
CA LEU A 39 3.20 -0.13 5.14
C LEU A 39 4.28 0.78 4.55
N LEU A 40 3.90 1.54 3.53
CA LEU A 40 4.72 2.59 2.95
C LEU A 40 3.95 3.91 2.99
N ILE A 41 4.61 4.96 3.44
CA ILE A 41 4.08 6.33 3.40
C ILE A 41 5.02 7.13 2.51
N LEU A 42 4.49 7.64 1.41
CA LEU A 42 5.17 8.49 0.46
C LEU A 42 4.70 9.93 0.65
N ASN A 43 5.61 10.89 0.70
CA ASN A 43 5.29 12.31 0.56
C ASN A 43 5.48 12.71 -0.90
N ALA A 44 4.37 12.98 -1.60
CA ALA A 44 4.35 13.37 -3.00
C ALA A 44 4.59 14.88 -3.23
N GLY A 45 4.82 15.65 -2.14
CA GLY A 45 4.95 17.11 -2.21
C GLY A 45 3.59 17.82 -2.11
N ASP A 46 3.60 19.16 -2.04
CA ASP A 46 2.40 20.00 -1.99
C ASP A 46 1.37 19.63 -0.89
N GLY A 47 1.85 19.06 0.21
CA GLY A 47 1.02 18.58 1.33
C GLY A 47 0.40 17.20 1.12
N TYR A 48 0.67 16.54 -0.01
CA TYR A 48 0.16 15.21 -0.36
C TYR A 48 1.02 14.09 0.22
N HIS A 49 0.34 13.13 0.84
CA HIS A 49 0.90 11.91 1.39
C HIS A 49 0.11 10.73 0.85
N VAL A 50 0.82 9.71 0.37
CA VAL A 50 0.22 8.46 -0.11
C VAL A 50 0.57 7.36 0.88
N VAL A 51 -0.46 6.70 1.40
CA VAL A 51 -0.30 5.56 2.30
C VAL A 51 -0.62 4.29 1.52
N LEU A 52 0.31 3.35 1.49
CA LEU A 52 0.21 2.08 0.79
C LEU A 52 0.38 0.94 1.79
N ALA A 53 -0.63 0.08 1.93
CA ALA A 53 -0.61 -1.04 2.87
C ALA A 53 -1.09 -2.35 2.22
N GLY A 54 -0.65 -3.50 2.75
CA GLY A 54 -1.01 -4.82 2.22
C GLY A 54 0.06 -5.45 1.31
N MET A 55 1.21 -4.80 1.16
CA MET A 55 2.34 -5.38 0.42
C MET A 55 3.02 -6.48 1.23
N SER A 56 3.61 -7.46 0.54
CA SER A 56 4.41 -8.51 1.19
C SER A 56 5.86 -8.10 1.34
N ARG A 57 6.39 -7.28 0.42
CA ARG A 57 7.75 -6.73 0.50
C ARG A 57 7.77 -5.27 0.07
N ILE A 58 8.69 -4.51 0.67
CA ILE A 58 9.03 -3.14 0.26
C ILE A 58 10.44 -3.19 -0.31
N SER A 59 10.66 -2.49 -1.42
CA SER A 59 11.96 -2.40 -2.12
C SER A 59 12.69 -1.09 -1.87
N VAL A 60 12.08 -0.17 -1.10
CA VAL A 60 12.62 1.16 -0.78
C VAL A 60 12.74 1.36 0.73
N ALA A 61 13.60 2.29 1.14
CA ALA A 61 13.84 2.59 2.54
C ALA A 61 13.22 3.92 2.99
N THR A 62 12.99 4.05 4.29
CA THR A 62 12.58 5.34 4.88
C THR A 62 13.66 6.40 4.62
N GLY A 63 13.27 7.57 4.14
CA GLY A 63 14.15 8.66 3.73
C GLY A 63 14.65 8.59 2.28
N GLN A 64 14.31 7.54 1.53
CA GLN A 64 14.67 7.42 0.12
C GLN A 64 13.75 8.29 -0.75
N SER A 65 14.33 8.97 -1.74
CA SER A 65 13.58 9.64 -2.80
C SER A 65 13.24 8.63 -3.90
N VAL A 66 12.00 8.64 -4.38
CA VAL A 66 11.50 7.78 -5.45
C VAL A 66 10.83 8.63 -6.53
N LEU A 67 10.86 8.15 -7.77
CA LEU A 67 10.20 8.80 -8.91
C LEU A 67 8.89 8.12 -9.28
N ALA A 68 7.99 8.84 -9.97
CA ALA A 68 6.79 8.24 -10.52
C ALA A 68 7.14 7.00 -11.38
N GLY A 69 6.46 5.87 -11.10
CA GLY A 69 6.71 4.59 -11.77
C GLY A 69 7.85 3.75 -11.17
N GLU A 70 8.58 4.25 -10.17
CA GLU A 70 9.65 3.49 -9.53
C GLU A 70 9.10 2.33 -8.69
N PRO A 71 9.67 1.12 -8.76
CA PRO A 71 9.18 -0.03 -8.00
C PRO A 71 9.45 0.15 -6.50
N ILE A 72 8.37 0.37 -5.73
CA ILE A 72 8.44 0.60 -4.29
C ILE A 72 8.19 -0.67 -3.47
N GLY A 73 7.54 -1.68 -4.05
CA GLY A 73 7.19 -2.90 -3.35
C GLY A 73 6.60 -3.97 -4.26
N ALA A 74 6.19 -5.07 -3.64
CA ALA A 74 5.40 -6.08 -4.33
C ALA A 74 4.35 -6.70 -3.42
N MET A 75 3.23 -7.06 -4.04
CA MET A 75 2.12 -7.73 -3.39
C MET A 75 2.50 -9.15 -2.99
N GLY A 76 1.89 -9.62 -1.92
CA GLY A 76 2.03 -11.02 -1.51
C GLY A 76 1.55 -11.95 -2.60
N GLU A 77 2.27 -13.05 -2.76
CA GLU A 77 1.71 -14.16 -3.52
C GLU A 77 0.56 -14.75 -2.72
N ALA A 78 -0.60 -14.89 -3.36
CA ALA A 78 -1.68 -15.68 -2.79
C ALA A 78 -1.11 -17.08 -2.62
N ARG A 79 -0.83 -17.47 -1.36
CA ARG A 79 -0.41 -18.82 -1.03
C ARG A 79 -1.53 -19.72 -1.52
N VAL A 80 -1.31 -20.40 -2.65
CA VAL A 80 -2.07 -21.59 -2.99
C VAL A 80 -1.70 -22.60 -1.91
N ALA A 81 -2.37 -22.51 -0.76
CA ALA A 81 -2.26 -23.49 0.30
C ALA A 81 -2.92 -24.76 -0.24
N SER A 82 -2.11 -25.52 -0.98
CA SER A 82 -2.41 -26.89 -1.35
C SER A 82 -2.77 -27.66 -0.08
N THR A 83 -3.96 -28.26 -0.12
CA THR A 83 -4.39 -29.40 0.71
C THR A 83 -4.26 -29.22 2.22
N SER A 84 -5.18 -28.48 2.84
CA SER A 84 -5.91 -28.86 4.09
C SER A 84 -6.48 -27.64 4.81
N ALA A 85 -7.75 -27.76 5.19
CA ALA A 85 -8.44 -26.96 6.22
C ALA A 85 -8.42 -25.42 6.09
N SER A 86 -9.41 -24.90 5.38
CA SER A 86 -10.26 -23.75 5.75
C SER A 86 -10.67 -23.02 4.48
N ARG A 87 -11.82 -23.42 3.93
CA ARG A 87 -12.41 -22.80 2.74
C ARG A 87 -13.14 -21.53 3.17
N ASN A 88 -12.41 -20.54 3.66
CA ASN A 88 -12.90 -19.19 3.79
C ASN A 88 -11.69 -18.27 3.88
N GLU A 89 -11.45 -17.54 2.80
CA GLU A 89 -10.96 -16.16 2.74
C GLU A 89 -10.36 -15.98 1.35
N SER A 90 -11.12 -15.24 0.53
CA SER A 90 -10.65 -14.61 -0.68
C SER A 90 -9.23 -14.08 -0.45
N SER A 91 -8.22 -14.78 -0.97
CA SER A 91 -6.85 -14.27 -1.02
C SER A 91 -6.77 -13.23 -2.14
N THR A 92 -7.69 -12.26 -2.13
CA THR A 92 -7.60 -11.07 -2.96
C THR A 92 -6.42 -10.29 -2.40
N SER A 93 -5.30 -10.29 -3.13
CA SER A 93 -4.17 -9.42 -2.85
C SER A 93 -4.65 -7.98 -2.99
N GLU A 94 -5.19 -7.41 -1.91
CA GLU A 94 -5.75 -6.07 -1.87
C GLU A 94 -4.66 -5.11 -1.41
N LEU A 95 -4.34 -4.15 -2.28
CA LEU A 95 -3.48 -3.04 -1.95
C LEU A 95 -4.37 -1.88 -1.47
N TYR A 96 -4.21 -1.49 -0.23
CA TYR A 96 -4.85 -0.28 0.28
C TYR A 96 -4.02 0.94 -0.10
N VAL A 97 -4.64 1.91 -0.75
CA VAL A 97 -4.03 3.18 -1.18
C VAL A 97 -4.85 4.33 -0.64
N GLU A 98 -4.26 5.20 0.18
CA GLU A 98 -4.94 6.40 0.70
C GLU A 98 -4.13 7.64 0.34
N PHE A 99 -4.79 8.62 -0.29
CA PHE A 99 -4.23 9.94 -0.53
C PHE A 99 -4.68 10.91 0.57
N ARG A 100 -3.72 11.58 1.21
CA ARG A 100 -3.94 12.54 2.28
C ARG A 100 -3.31 13.88 1.91
N LYS A 101 -4.08 14.97 1.95
CA LYS A 101 -3.60 16.34 1.76
C LYS A 101 -3.77 17.12 3.06
N ASP A 102 -2.68 17.67 3.58
CA ASP A 102 -2.67 18.46 4.82
C ASP A 102 -3.30 17.72 6.03
N GLY A 103 -3.13 16.39 6.07
CA GLY A 103 -3.69 15.53 7.10
C GLY A 103 -5.16 15.13 6.89
N LYS A 104 -5.84 15.68 5.87
CA LYS A 104 -7.21 15.30 5.47
C LYS A 104 -7.15 14.33 4.27
N PRO A 105 -7.95 13.26 4.25
CA PRO A 105 -8.07 12.43 3.06
C PRO A 105 -8.65 13.25 1.88
N VAL A 106 -8.17 12.96 0.66
CA VAL A 106 -8.57 13.62 -0.60
C VAL A 106 -8.89 12.55 -1.65
N ASP A 107 -9.93 12.80 -2.44
CA ASP A 107 -10.42 12.01 -3.60
C ASP A 107 -9.59 12.28 -4.86
#